data_AF-A0A366L558-F1
#
_entry.id   AF-A0A366L558-F1
#
_cell.length_a   1.000
_cell.length_b   1.000
_cell.length_c   1.000
_cell.angle_alpha   90.00
_cell.angle_beta   90.00
_cell.angle_gamma   90.00
#
_symmetry.space_group_name_H-M   'P 1'
#
loop_
_entity.id
_entity.type
_entity.pdbx_description
1 polymer ?
#
loop_
_entity_poly.entity_id
_entity_poly.type
_entity_poly.pdbx_seq_one_letter_code
_entity_poly.pdbx_strand_id
1 'polypeptide(L)'
;MEKKIISIADELRRSISMPSDGKPNNKSVNGNSVMPAGKQARDKKTIPTAGAILEAMSGFDCTGNTHMLHPRLDIRTVKLLNSFKLASGIDMNRFIAFSIHYLFQQHPELKTYIKQSLENFEL
;
A
#
# COMPACT_ATOMS: atom_id res chain seq x y z
N MET A 1 -12.91 -5.52 -46.98
CA MET A 1 -12.68 -6.62 -46.02
C MET A 1 -12.58 -6.03 -44.63
N GLU A 2 -13.66 -6.11 -43.84
CA GLU A 2 -13.73 -5.52 -42.50
C GLU A 2 -13.00 -6.41 -41.48
N LYS A 3 -12.10 -5.82 -40.67
CA LYS A 3 -11.40 -6.53 -39.60
C LYS A 3 -12.26 -6.51 -38.35
N LYS A 4 -12.87 -7.65 -38.02
CA LYS A 4 -13.64 -7.85 -36.78
C LYS A 4 -12.68 -7.84 -35.59
N ILE A 5 -12.72 -6.78 -34.78
CA ILE A 5 -11.98 -6.71 -33.51
C ILE A 5 -12.70 -7.63 -32.52
N ILE A 6 -12.05 -8.72 -32.15
CA ILE A 6 -12.57 -9.68 -31.17
C ILE A 6 -12.14 -9.19 -29.78
N SER A 7 -13.09 -9.05 -28.87
CA SER A 7 -12.84 -8.57 -27.51
C SER A 7 -12.18 -9.66 -26.67
N ILE A 8 -11.32 -9.27 -25.74
CA ILE A 8 -10.69 -10.17 -24.74
C ILE A 8 -11.77 -10.96 -23.96
N ALA A 9 -12.94 -10.37 -23.76
CA ALA A 9 -14.08 -11.04 -23.14
C ALA A 9 -14.66 -12.20 -24.00
N ASP A 10 -14.59 -12.08 -25.33
CA ASP A 10 -15.05 -13.14 -26.24
C ASP A 10 -14.07 -14.32 -26.29
N GLU A 11 -12.77 -14.04 -26.13
CA GLU A 11 -11.74 -15.08 -26.03
C GLU A 11 -11.90 -15.91 -24.75
N LEU A 12 -12.20 -15.26 -23.62
CA LEU A 12 -12.49 -15.92 -22.33
C LEU A 12 -13.76 -16.79 -22.37
N ARG A 13 -14.80 -16.39 -23.10
CA ARG A 13 -16.01 -17.21 -23.23
C ARG A 13 -15.76 -18.47 -24.06
N ARG A 14 -14.90 -18.38 -25.08
CA ARG A 14 -14.54 -19.53 -25.93
C ARG A 14 -13.72 -20.57 -25.18
N SER A 15 -12.81 -20.16 -24.31
CA SER A 15 -11.99 -21.10 -23.53
C SER A 15 -12.79 -21.88 -22.49
N ILE A 16 -13.86 -21.28 -21.94
CA ILE A 16 -14.71 -21.91 -20.92
C ILE A 16 -15.79 -22.82 -21.54
N SER A 17 -16.16 -22.59 -22.80
CA SER A 17 -17.27 -23.29 -23.46
C SER A 17 -16.88 -24.58 -24.21
N MET A 18 -15.66 -25.11 -24.02
CA MET A 18 -15.25 -26.40 -24.61
C MET A 18 -15.43 -27.53 -23.58
N PRO A 19 -16.46 -28.39 -23.72
CA PRO A 19 -16.55 -29.63 -22.97
C PRO A 19 -15.56 -30.65 -23.57
N SER A 20 -14.57 -31.06 -22.77
CA SER A 20 -13.71 -32.20 -23.08
C SER A 20 -14.38 -33.45 -22.52
N ASP A 21 -15.01 -34.25 -23.39
CA ASP A 21 -15.60 -35.54 -23.03
C ASP A 21 -14.65 -36.72 -23.28
N GLY A 22 -14.38 -37.47 -22.20
CA GLY A 22 -14.05 -38.91 -22.18
C GLY A 22 -12.56 -39.30 -22.32
N LYS A 23 -11.95 -40.15 -21.48
CA LYS A 23 -12.47 -41.28 -20.68
C LYS A 23 -11.44 -41.78 -19.63
N PRO A 24 -11.79 -42.73 -18.72
CA PRO A 24 -11.45 -42.69 -17.29
C PRO A 24 -10.33 -43.67 -16.89
N ASN A 25 -9.75 -43.47 -15.69
CA ASN A 25 -9.42 -44.62 -14.87
C ASN A 25 -9.59 -44.32 -13.38
N ASN A 26 -10.32 -45.22 -12.74
CA ASN A 26 -10.72 -45.19 -11.35
C ASN A 26 -9.69 -46.00 -10.55
N LYS A 27 -9.13 -45.44 -9.47
CA LYS A 27 -8.62 -46.22 -8.32
C LYS A 27 -8.53 -45.32 -7.09
N SER A 28 -9.44 -45.61 -6.17
CA SER A 28 -9.51 -45.14 -4.80
C SER A 28 -8.26 -45.56 -4.00
N VAL A 29 -7.98 -44.78 -2.94
CA VAL A 29 -7.54 -45.18 -1.58
C VAL A 29 -6.41 -44.32 -1.03
N ASN A 30 -6.70 -43.76 0.15
CA ASN A 30 -5.84 -43.10 1.13
C ASN A 30 -4.38 -43.55 1.20
N GLY A 31 -3.47 -42.58 1.31
CA GLY A 31 -2.09 -42.78 1.77
C GLY A 31 -1.33 -41.46 1.81
N ASN A 32 -0.80 -41.12 2.98
CA ASN A 32 -0.05 -39.90 3.29
C ASN A 32 1.18 -39.65 2.39
N SER A 33 1.57 -38.36 2.33
CA SER A 33 2.78 -37.76 1.75
C SER A 33 2.82 -37.79 0.21
N VAL A 34 3.15 -36.72 -0.52
CA VAL A 34 4.27 -35.77 -0.37
C VAL A 34 3.89 -34.47 -1.12
N MET A 35 4.28 -33.31 -0.60
CA MET A 35 4.26 -32.05 -1.38
C MET A 35 5.12 -32.18 -2.65
N PRO A 36 4.86 -31.36 -3.68
CA PRO A 36 5.88 -30.35 -3.95
C PRO A 36 5.31 -28.97 -4.31
N ALA A 37 5.92 -27.97 -3.67
CA ALA A 37 6.40 -26.70 -4.22
C ALA A 37 5.61 -25.98 -5.33
N GLY A 38 5.35 -24.68 -5.08
CA GLY A 38 5.59 -23.69 -6.14
C GLY A 38 4.49 -22.69 -6.45
N LYS A 39 3.93 -22.01 -5.44
CA LYS A 39 3.63 -20.58 -5.64
C LYS A 39 4.40 -19.81 -4.60
N GLN A 40 5.60 -19.39 -5.03
CA GLN A 40 6.42 -18.41 -4.37
C GLN A 40 5.51 -17.24 -4.02
N ALA A 41 5.12 -17.16 -2.74
CA ALA A 41 4.87 -15.88 -2.12
C ALA A 41 6.13 -15.10 -2.46
N ARG A 42 6.01 -14.12 -3.36
CA ARG A 42 7.11 -13.19 -3.60
C ARG A 42 7.43 -12.68 -2.21
N ASP A 43 8.60 -13.07 -1.69
CA ASP A 43 9.18 -12.45 -0.52
C ASP A 43 9.09 -10.96 -0.81
N LYS A 44 8.09 -10.31 -0.20
CA LYS A 44 8.18 -8.88 0.04
C LYS A 44 9.44 -8.83 0.85
N LYS A 45 10.56 -8.45 0.22
CA LYS A 45 11.70 -7.87 0.91
C LYS A 45 11.11 -6.73 1.71
N THR A 46 10.61 -7.04 2.89
CA THR A 46 10.30 -6.09 3.92
C THR A 46 11.62 -5.41 4.14
N ILE A 47 11.73 -4.18 3.62
CA ILE A 47 12.87 -3.31 3.86
C ILE A 47 12.98 -3.28 5.39
N PRO A 48 13.98 -3.93 6.01
CA PRO A 48 13.95 -4.25 7.44
C PRO A 48 13.83 -3.00 8.32
N THR A 49 14.27 -1.86 7.79
CA THR A 49 14.21 -0.53 8.39
C THR A 49 12.87 0.19 8.25
N ALA A 50 12.03 -0.17 7.28
CA ALA A 50 10.74 0.50 7.06
C ALA A 50 9.64 -0.02 8.00
N GLY A 51 9.77 -1.24 8.53
CA GLY A 51 8.74 -1.89 9.35
C GLY A 51 8.32 -1.06 10.57
N ALA A 52 9.30 -0.59 11.36
CA ALA A 52 9.03 0.19 12.57
C ALA A 52 8.30 1.51 12.29
N ILE A 53 8.68 2.22 11.23
CA ILE A 53 8.02 3.49 10.85
C ILE A 53 6.61 3.22 10.32
N LEU A 54 6.42 2.17 9.52
CA LEU A 54 5.09 1.78 9.02
C LEU A 54 4.16 1.40 10.17
N GLU A 55 4.67 0.66 11.15
CA GLU A 55 3.90 0.28 12.35
C GLU A 55 3.52 1.53 13.16
N ALA A 56 4.49 2.40 13.48
CA ALA A 56 4.23 3.66 14.19
C ALA A 56 3.20 4.54 13.46
N MET A 57 3.31 4.64 12.13
CA MET A 57 2.37 5.39 11.30
C MET A 57 0.98 4.74 11.27
N SER A 58 0.90 3.42 11.28
CA SER A 58 -0.36 2.67 11.33
C SER A 58 -1.05 2.72 12.69
N GLY A 59 -0.32 3.02 13.76
CA GLY A 59 -0.83 3.25 15.12
C GLY A 59 -1.12 4.73 15.45
N PHE A 60 -0.61 5.68 14.65
CA PHE A 60 -0.76 7.11 14.89
C PHE A 60 -2.21 7.58 14.72
N ASP A 61 -2.90 7.93 15.80
CA ASP A 61 -4.26 8.45 15.73
C ASP A 61 -4.28 9.96 15.42
N CYS A 62 -5.10 10.35 14.45
CA CYS A 62 -5.30 11.73 14.04
C CYS A 62 -6.78 12.13 13.97
N THR A 63 -7.71 11.32 14.50
CA THR A 63 -9.15 11.61 14.45
C THR A 63 -9.55 12.81 15.31
N GLY A 64 -8.76 13.12 16.34
CA GLY A 64 -8.98 14.28 17.22
C GLY A 64 -8.50 15.62 16.64
N ASN A 65 -7.88 15.63 15.46
CA ASN A 65 -7.32 16.86 14.89
C ASN A 65 -8.42 17.73 14.29
N THR A 66 -8.75 18.83 14.96
CA THR A 66 -9.82 19.77 14.58
C THR A 66 -9.40 20.78 13.52
N HIS A 67 -8.09 21.00 13.33
CA HIS A 67 -7.56 21.96 12.36
C HIS A 67 -7.20 21.27 11.05
N MET A 68 -7.88 21.65 9.97
CA MET A 68 -7.63 21.12 8.63
C MET A 68 -6.48 21.88 7.95
N LEU A 69 -5.45 21.16 7.51
CA LEU A 69 -4.35 21.71 6.72
C LEU A 69 -4.47 21.25 5.27
N HIS A 70 -4.32 22.19 4.33
CA HIS A 70 -4.26 21.90 2.88
C HIS A 70 -2.84 22.17 2.35
N PRO A 71 -1.88 21.27 2.59
CA PRO A 71 -0.51 21.47 2.15
C PRO A 71 -0.44 21.45 0.62
N ARG A 72 0.32 22.40 0.04
CA ARG A 72 0.66 22.39 -1.38
C ARG A 72 1.90 21.51 -1.56
N LEU A 73 1.73 20.40 -2.25
CA LEU A 73 2.80 19.45 -2.56
C LEU A 73 3.08 19.46 -4.06
N ASP A 74 4.33 19.20 -4.44
CA ASP A 74 4.67 19.07 -5.85
C ASP A 74 4.09 17.78 -6.44
N ILE A 75 3.95 17.77 -7.77
CA ILE A 75 3.30 16.67 -8.50
C ILE A 75 4.00 15.33 -8.24
N ARG A 76 5.33 15.31 -8.06
CA ARG A 76 6.07 14.06 -7.84
C ARG A 76 5.75 13.49 -6.46
N THR A 77 5.72 14.33 -5.43
CA THR A 77 5.34 13.90 -4.07
C THR A 77 3.90 13.39 -4.02
N VAL A 78 2.96 14.08 -4.68
CA VAL A 78 1.56 13.62 -4.72
C VAL A 78 1.44 12.23 -5.38
N LYS A 79 2.16 11.97 -6.47
CA LYS A 79 2.17 10.64 -7.10
C LYS A 79 2.76 9.56 -6.20
N LEU A 80 3.81 9.89 -5.45
CA LEU A 80 4.42 8.98 -4.48
C LEU A 80 3.45 8.67 -3.33
N LEU A 81 2.79 9.67 -2.76
CA LEU A 81 1.79 9.50 -1.70
C LEU A 81 0.60 8.66 -2.16
N ASN A 82 0.13 8.85 -3.40
CA ASN A 82 -0.91 8.01 -3.99
C ASN A 82 -0.48 6.53 -4.03
N SER A 83 0.73 6.28 -4.52
CA SER A 83 1.28 4.93 -4.61
C SER A 83 1.45 4.31 -3.22
N PHE A 84 1.91 5.10 -2.25
CA PHE A 84 2.04 4.69 -0.86
C PHE A 84 0.69 4.33 -0.23
N LYS A 85 -0.34 5.17 -0.42
CA LYS A 85 -1.71 4.91 0.06
C LYS A 85 -2.26 3.60 -0.51
N LEU A 86 -2.06 3.35 -1.80
CA LEU A 86 -2.48 2.10 -2.44
C LEU A 86 -1.73 0.87 -1.90
N ALA A 87 -0.45 1.01 -1.57
CA ALA A 87 0.38 -0.11 -1.11
C ALA A 87 0.22 -0.44 0.38
N SER A 88 -0.06 0.56 1.22
CA SER A 88 -0.12 0.45 2.69
C SER A 88 -1.53 0.51 3.27
N GLY A 89 -2.50 1.06 2.53
CA GLY A 89 -3.84 1.37 3.05
C GLY A 89 -3.87 2.59 3.98
N ILE A 90 -2.75 3.25 4.23
CA ILE A 90 -2.67 4.43 5.10
C ILE A 90 -3.10 5.66 4.30
N ASP A 91 -4.02 6.45 4.88
CA ASP A 91 -4.50 7.68 4.26
C ASP A 91 -3.40 8.76 4.16
N MET A 92 -3.50 9.62 3.14
CA MET A 92 -2.54 10.69 2.90
C MET A 92 -2.49 11.71 4.03
N ASN A 93 -3.64 12.10 4.57
CA ASN A 93 -3.68 13.08 5.65
C ASN A 93 -3.00 12.52 6.90
N ARG A 94 -3.23 11.23 7.17
CA ARG A 94 -2.55 10.51 8.26
C ARG A 94 -1.04 10.46 8.04
N PHE A 95 -0.59 10.13 6.83
CA PHE A 95 0.83 10.14 6.48
C PHE A 95 1.46 11.51 6.73
N ILE A 96 0.81 12.58 6.26
CA ILE A 96 1.32 13.95 6.38
C ILE A 96 1.37 14.37 7.85
N ALA A 97 0.28 14.15 8.60
CA ALA A 97 0.21 14.47 10.02
C ALA A 97 1.29 13.72 10.83
N PHE A 98 1.43 12.42 10.58
CA PHE A 98 2.49 11.61 11.20
C PHE A 98 3.88 12.14 10.83
N SER A 99 4.12 12.49 9.57
CA SER A 99 5.44 12.99 9.12
C SER A 99 5.85 14.27 9.86
N ILE A 100 4.92 15.19 10.05
CA ILE A 100 5.15 16.43 10.82
C ILE A 100 5.42 16.10 12.30
N HIS A 101 4.59 15.24 12.90
CA HIS A 101 4.77 14.80 14.28
C HIS A 101 6.15 14.15 14.49
N TYR A 102 6.50 13.23 13.59
CA TYR A 102 7.76 12.51 13.61
C TYR A 102 8.95 13.44 13.43
N LEU A 103 8.87 14.41 12.53
CA LEU A 103 9.91 15.43 12.35
C LEU A 103 10.21 16.17 13.66
N PHE A 104 9.16 16.65 14.35
CA PHE A 104 9.30 17.36 15.63
C PHE A 104 9.71 16.46 16.79
N GLN A 105 9.51 15.14 16.69
CA GLN A 105 9.98 14.18 17.68
C GLN A 105 11.48 13.90 17.52
N GLN A 106 11.95 13.78 16.27
CA GLN A 106 13.37 13.56 15.96
C GLN A 106 14.22 14.83 16.14
N HIS A 107 13.62 16.00 15.96
CA HIS A 107 14.28 17.31 15.98
C HIS A 107 13.64 18.26 17.01
N PRO A 108 13.81 18.02 18.32
CA PRO A 108 13.22 18.87 19.37
C PRO A 108 13.75 20.31 19.33
N GLU A 109 14.93 20.55 18.76
CA GLU A 109 15.52 21.87 18.55
C GLU A 109 14.60 22.80 17.74
N LEU A 110 13.78 22.27 16.83
CA LEU A 110 12.81 23.05 16.07
C LEU A 110 11.72 23.64 16.98
N LYS A 111 11.29 22.89 18.00
CA LYS A 111 10.31 23.40 18.98
C LYS A 111 10.92 24.53 19.82
N THR A 112 12.19 24.38 20.22
CA THR A 112 12.91 25.41 20.98
C THR A 112 13.07 26.68 20.15
N TYR A 113 13.50 26.55 18.89
CA TYR A 113 13.64 27.67 17.96
C TYR A 113 12.32 28.42 17.75
N ILE A 114 11.21 27.71 17.54
CA ILE A 114 9.88 28.32 17.39
C ILE A 114 9.50 29.13 18.64
N LYS A 115 9.68 28.56 19.84
CA LYS A 115 9.38 29.24 21.11
C LYS A 115 10.19 30.52 21.27
N GLN A 116 11.52 30.43 21.11
CA GLN A 116 12.41 31.57 21.22
C GLN A 116 12.08 32.65 20.18
N SER A 117 11.77 32.23 18.96
CA SER A 117 11.41 33.16 17.88
C SER A 117 10.11 33.90 18.18
N LEU A 118 9.14 33.25 18.82
CA LEU A 118 7.88 33.88 19.26
C LEU A 118 8.06 34.81 20.47
N GLU A 119 8.92 34.45 21.43
CA GLU A 119 9.24 35.30 22.60
C GLU A 119 9.98 36.58 22.19
N ASN A 120 10.83 36.50 21.16
CA ASN A 120 11.52 37.67 20.60
C ASN A 120 10.68 38.44 19.57
N PHE A 121 9.48 37.95 19.25
CA PHE A 121 8.50 38.61 18.38
C PHE A 121 7.65 39.58 19.21
N GLU A 122 8.29 40.49 19.95
CA GLU A 122 7.56 41.63 20.52
C GLU A 122 7.11 42.55 19.37
N LEU A 123 5.81 42.87 19.36
CA LEU A 123 5.13 43.74 18.39
C LEU A 123 5.33 45.22 18.74
#